data_AF-A0A927MSW3-F1
#
_entry.id   AF-A0A927MSW3-F1
#
_cell.length_a   1.000
_cell.length_b   1.000
_cell.length_c   1.000
_cell.angle_alpha   90.00
_cell.angle_beta   90.00
_cell.angle_gamma   90.00
#
_symmetry.space_group_name_H-M   'P 1'
#
loop_
_entity.id
_entity.type
_entity.pdbx_description
1 polymer ?
#
loop_
_entity_poly.entity_id
_entity_poly.type
_entity_poly.pdbx_seq_one_letter_code
_entity_poly.pdbx_strand_id
1 'polypeptide(L)' 'MKEWLKSGGIEVRTAFGFNEERQPLVLPNNPHAHAAIYFADPDDNSIELITPLRLDVDDEFSMMSLEEWRNRF' A
#
# COMPACT_ATOMS: atom_id res chain seq x y z
N MET A 1 8.05 1.98 8.17
CA MET A 1 8.07 2.62 6.84
C MET A 1 7.40 4.00 6.86
N LYS A 2 6.16 4.18 7.34
CA LYS A 2 5.58 5.53 7.56
C LYS A 2 6.49 6.44 8.40
N GLU A 3 7.00 5.94 9.52
CA GLU A 3 8.00 6.66 10.34
C GLU A 3 9.28 7.02 9.57
N TRP A 4 9.70 6.17 8.62
CA TRP A 4 10.88 6.45 7.80
C TRP A 4 10.61 7.56 6.78
N LEU A 5 9.47 7.52 6.09
CA LEU A 5 9.02 8.61 5.20
C LEU A 5 8.91 9.93 5.97
N LYS A 6 8.26 9.90 7.13
CA LYS A 6 8.11 11.06 8.03
C LYS A 6 9.45 11.61 8.51
N SER A 7 10.43 10.74 8.81
CA SER A 7 11.78 11.18 9.17
C SER A 7 12.50 11.93 8.05
N GLY A 8 12.10 11.71 6.79
CA GLY A 8 12.55 12.45 5.61
C GLY A 8 11.67 13.63 5.21
N GLY A 9 10.66 13.99 6.01
CA GLY A 9 9.71 15.06 5.69
C GLY A 9 8.71 14.73 4.58
N ILE A 10 8.51 13.44 4.29
CA ILE A 10 7.58 12.96 3.27
C ILE A 10 6.31 12.42 3.94
N GLU A 11 5.17 12.94 3.55
CA GLU A 11 3.85 12.49 4.01
C GLU A 11 3.23 11.48 3.06
N VAL A 12 2.49 10.52 3.62
CA VAL A 12 1.72 9.55 2.84
C VAL A 12 0.47 10.26 2.30
N ARG A 13 0.24 10.18 0.99
CA ARG A 13 -0.92 10.81 0.35
C ARG A 13 -2.11 9.87 0.34
N THR A 14 -3.32 10.43 0.28
CA THR A 14 -4.52 9.65 -0.02
C THR A 14 -4.43 9.08 -1.45
N ALA A 15 -4.65 7.77 -1.60
CA ALA A 15 -4.68 7.08 -2.88
C ALA A 15 -5.81 6.05 -2.90
N PHE A 16 -6.53 5.95 -4.02
CA PHE A 16 -7.66 5.02 -4.20
C PHE A 16 -8.75 5.10 -3.12
N GLY A 17 -8.91 6.26 -2.45
CA GLY A 17 -9.83 6.44 -1.33
C GLY A 17 -9.32 6.01 0.05
N PHE A 18 -8.04 5.62 0.15
CA PHE A 18 -7.36 5.24 1.39
C PHE A 18 -6.41 6.35 1.82
N ASN A 19 -6.69 6.96 2.97
CA ASN A 19 -5.82 7.95 3.62
C ASN A 19 -4.58 7.29 4.22
N GLU A 20 -3.66 8.08 4.78
CA GLU A 20 -2.44 7.58 5.42
C GLU A 20 -2.71 6.45 6.40
N GLU A 21 -3.70 6.59 7.30
CA GLU A 21 -4.00 5.60 8.35
C GLU A 21 -4.34 4.23 7.76
N ARG A 22 -5.09 4.20 6.65
CA ARG A 22 -5.51 2.97 5.99
C ARG A 22 -4.49 2.40 4.98
N GLN A 23 -3.30 2.99 4.89
CA GLN A 23 -2.19 2.46 4.09
C GLN A 23 -1.15 1.74 4.97
N PRO A 24 -0.34 0.79 4.45
CA PRO A 24 -0.29 0.31 3.06
C PRO A 24 -1.58 -0.39 2.63
N LEU A 25 -1.93 -0.31 1.35
CA LEU A 25 -3.05 -1.04 0.76
C LEU A 25 -2.58 -2.33 0.09
N VAL A 26 -3.42 -3.36 0.12
CA VAL A 26 -3.22 -4.62 -0.59
C VAL A 26 -3.95 -4.57 -1.93
N LEU A 27 -3.20 -4.69 -3.01
CA LEU A 27 -3.68 -4.69 -4.38
C LEU A 27 -3.96 -6.13 -4.84
N PRO A 28 -5.14 -6.43 -5.42
CA PRO A 28 -5.45 -7.72 -6.04
C PRO A 28 -4.84 -7.84 -7.44
N ASN A 29 -3.52 -7.71 -7.53
CA ASN A 29 -2.79 -7.76 -8.80
C ASN A 29 -2.56 -9.22 -9.23
N ASN A 30 -3.61 -9.90 -9.70
CA ASN A 30 -3.55 -11.29 -10.16
C ASN A 30 -2.31 -11.53 -11.06
N PRO A 31 -1.44 -12.51 -10.74
CA PRO A 31 -1.63 -13.61 -9.77
C PRO A 31 -1.04 -13.37 -8.37
N HIS A 32 -0.74 -12.14 -7.97
CA HIS A 32 -0.01 -11.86 -6.72
C HIS A 32 -0.71 -10.81 -5.86
N ALA A 33 -0.71 -11.03 -4.55
CA ALA A 33 -1.07 -10.00 -3.60
C ALA A 33 0.15 -9.14 -3.27
N HIS A 34 0.02 -7.82 -3.38
CA HIS A 34 1.08 -6.87 -3.06
C HIS A 34 0.59 -5.84 -2.05
N ALA A 35 1.47 -5.43 -1.13
CA ALA A 35 1.25 -4.23 -0.33
C ALA A 35 1.93 -3.03 -1.01
N ALA A 36 1.21 -1.93 -1.14
CA ALA A 36 1.72 -0.68 -1.69
C ALA A 36 1.40 0.50 -0.76
N ILE A 37 2.32 1.47 -0.71
CA ILE A 37 2.07 2.79 -0.12
C ILE A 37 2.31 3.87 -1.19
N TYR A 38 1.56 4.95 -1.11
CA TYR A 38 1.64 6.06 -2.05
C TYR A 38 2.00 7.36 -1.35
N PHE A 39 2.96 8.08 -1.89
CA PHE A 39 3.40 9.39 -1.40
C PHE A 39 3.86 10.24 -2.59
N ALA A 40 4.10 11.53 -2.33
CA ALA A 40 4.74 12.42 -3.29
C ALA A 40 6.23 12.50 -2.97
N ASP A 41 7.09 12.52 -3.99
CA ASP A 41 8.47 12.95 -3.79
C ASP A 41 8.56 14.48 -3.61
N PRO A 42 9.73 15.05 -3.30
CA PRO A 42 9.88 16.50 -3.14
C PRO A 42 9.52 17.34 -4.38
N ASP A 43 9.46 16.73 -5.57
CA ASP A 43 9.10 17.37 -6.83
C ASP A 43 7.61 17.17 -7.17
N ASP A 44 6.81 16.65 -6.22
CA ASP A 44 5.39 16.32 -6.35
C ASP A 44 5.09 15.17 -7.34
N ASN A 45 6.09 14.35 -7.68
CA ASN A 45 5.84 13.13 -8.44
C ASN A 45 5.16 12.10 -7.55
N SER A 46 4.14 11.43 -8.09
CA SER A 46 3.50 10.31 -7.41
C SER A 46 4.40 9.08 -7.40
N ILE A 47 4.84 8.66 -6.22
CA ILE A 47 5.63 7.45 -6.00
C ILE A 47 4.76 6.33 -5.40
N GLU A 48 4.94 5.12 -5.94
CA GLU A 48 4.44 3.87 -5.38
C GLU A 48 5.62 3.06 -4.84
N LEU A 49 5.57 2.70 -3.56
CA LEU A 49 6.50 1.74 -2.97
C LEU A 49 5.74 0.45 -2.67
N ILE A 50 6.07 -0.61 -3.43
CA ILE A 50 5.34 -1.88 -3.48
C ILE A 50 6.23 -3.07 -3.09
N THR A 51 5.65 -4.06 -2.42
CA THR A 51 6.29 -5.35 -2.09
C THR A 51 5.30 -6.50 -2.23
N PRO A 52 5.73 -7.69 -2.71
CA PRO A 52 4.88 -8.87 -2.71
C PRO A 52 4.56 -9.30 -1.27
N LEU A 53 3.32 -9.76 -1.06
CA LEU A 53 2.88 -10.42 0.18
C LEU A 53 2.73 -11.93 -0.01
N ARG A 54 2.10 -12.33 -1.12
CA ARG A 54 1.85 -13.73 -1.48
C ARG A 54 1.90 -13.87 -3.00
N LEU A 55 2.58 -14.90 -3.46
CA LEU A 55 2.63 -15.30 -4.86
C LEU A 55 1.53 -16.32 -5.14
N ASP A 56 1.11 -16.40 -6.40
CA ASP A 56 0.09 -17.34 -6.91
C ASP A 56 -1.17 -17.41 -6.03
N VAL A 57 -1.84 -16.25 -5.90
CA VAL A 57 -3.07 -16.09 -5.12
C VAL A 57 -4.28 -16.40 -6.01
N ASP A 58 -4.94 -17.52 -5.73
CA ASP A 58 -6.22 -17.90 -6.37
C ASP A 58 -7.43 -17.24 -5.71
N ASP A 59 -7.29 -16.71 -4.49
CA ASP A 59 -8.36 -16.06 -3.74
C ASP A 59 -8.76 -14.72 -4.36
N GLU A 60 -10.05 -14.53 -4.67
CA GLU A 60 -10.57 -13.21 -5.04
C GLU A 60 -10.73 -12.31 -3.80
N PHE A 61 -10.22 -11.09 -3.91
CA PHE A 61 -10.37 -10.06 -2.88
C PHE A 61 -10.39 -8.65 -3.49
N SER A 62 -11.10 -7.73 -2.84
CA SER A 62 -11.07 -6.31 -3.17
C SER A 62 -9.88 -5.63 -2.53
N MET A 63 -9.43 -4.52 -3.10
CA MET A 63 -8.43 -3.64 -2.48
C MET A 63 -8.82 -3.32 -1.03
N MET A 64 -7.88 -3.51 -0.11
CA MET A 64 -8.08 -3.40 1.34
C MET A 64 -6.82 -2.86 2.00
N SER A 65 -6.86 -2.51 3.28
CA SER A 65 -5.64 -2.18 4.03
C SER A 65 -4.81 -3.43 4.32
N LEU A 66 -3.50 -3.26 4.55
CA LEU A 66 -2.63 -4.36 4.99
C LEU A 66 -3.07 -4.95 6.34
N GLU A 67 -3.68 -4.14 7.20
CA GLU A 67 -4.27 -4.62 8.45
C GLU A 67 -5.49 -5.51 8.20
N GLU A 68 -6.42 -5.08 7.33
CA GLU A 68 -7.57 -5.87 6.91
C GLU A 68 -7.13 -7.21 6.29
N TRP A 69 -6.08 -7.20 5.47
CA TRP A 69 -5.49 -8.41 4.90
C TRP A 69 -4.97 -9.39 5.95
N ARG A 70 -4.18 -8.90 6.92
CA ARG A 70 -3.61 -9.74 8.02
C ARG A 70 -4.66 -10.31 8.96
N ASN A 71 -5.81 -9.68 9.05
CA ASN A 71 -6.93 -10.21 9.85
C ASN A 71 -7.72 -11.28 9.10
N ARG A 72 -7.63 -11.31 7.76
CA ARG A 72 -8.32 -12.30 6.91
C ARG A 72 -7.47 -13.55 6.63
N PHE A 73 -6.15 -13.40 6.52
CA PHE A 73 -5.18 -14.44 6.15
C PHE A 73 -4.05 -14.54 7.18
#